data_AF-A0A6L7FYT7-F1
#
_entry.id   AF-A0A6L7FYT7-F1
#
_cell.length_a   1.000
_cell.length_b   1.000
_cell.length_c   1.000
_cell.angle_alpha   90.00
_cell.angle_beta   90.00
_cell.angle_gamma   90.00
#
_symmetry.space_group_name_H-M   'P 1'
#
loop_
_entity.id
_entity.type
_entity.pdbx_description
1 polymer ?
#
loop_
_entity_poly.entity_id
_entity_poly.type
_entity_poly.pdbx_seq_one_letter_code
_entity_poly.pdbx_strand_id
1 'polypeptide(L)' 'MSQRLHLVFGGELVDPAKNVFRDLNDLHIVGLFPDYDAAYDAWKAEAQRTVDNAHMRYFIANIHQLREGTQADTAA' A
#
# COMPACT_ATOMS: atom_id res chain seq x y z
N MET A 1 -21.08 10.23 1.69
CA MET A 1 -20.03 9.80 2.64
C MET A 1 -19.01 9.01 1.86
N SER A 2 -17.82 9.56 1.62
CA SER A 2 -16.75 8.90 0.86
C SER A 2 -16.05 7.87 1.74
N GLN A 3 -16.23 6.58 1.42
CA GLN A 3 -15.52 5.49 2.10
C GLN A 3 -14.07 5.50 1.62
N ARG A 4 -13.15 5.80 2.53
CA ARG A 4 -11.72 5.91 2.23
C ARG A 4 -11.02 4.64 2.70
N LEU A 5 -10.78 3.73 1.78
CA LEU A 5 -10.07 2.49 2.08
C LEU A 5 -8.56 2.71 1.95
N HIS A 6 -7.82 2.33 2.99
CA HIS A 6 -6.38 2.42 3.08
C HIS A 6 -5.79 1.01 3.13
N LEU A 7 -5.05 0.62 2.09
CA LEU A 7 -4.36 -0.66 2.02
C LEU A 7 -2.93 -0.48 2.52
N VAL A 8 -2.53 -1.28 3.50
CA VAL A 8 -1.17 -1.33 4.00
C VAL A 8 -0.50 -2.58 3.48
N PHE A 9 0.60 -2.41 2.76
CA PHE A 9 1.38 -3.50 2.18
C PHE A 9 2.86 -3.15 2.20
N GLY A 10 3.73 -4.14 2.20
CA GLY A 10 5.17 -3.96 2.15
C GLY A 10 5.86 -5.13 1.51
N GLY A 11 7.12 -4.94 1.20
CA GLY A 11 7.93 -5.96 0.55
C GLY A 11 9.37 -5.53 0.42
N GLU A 12 10.20 -6.46 -0.04
CA GLU A 12 11.61 -6.19 -0.29
C GLU A 12 11.75 -5.39 -1.60
N LEU A 13 12.39 -4.24 -1.52
CA LEU A 13 12.75 -3.40 -2.67
C LEU A 13 14.06 -3.90 -3.29
N VAL A 14 14.18 -3.78 -4.61
CA VAL A 14 15.46 -4.05 -5.32
C VAL A 14 16.52 -3.04 -4.91
N ASP A 15 16.10 -1.81 -4.64
CA ASP A 15 16.95 -0.68 -4.31
C ASP A 15 16.17 0.22 -3.34
N PRO A 16 16.72 0.56 -2.17
CA PRO A 16 16.04 1.42 -1.20
C PRO A 16 15.71 2.82 -1.74
N ALA A 17 16.37 3.25 -2.83
CA ALA A 17 16.08 4.52 -3.50
C ALA A 17 14.92 4.44 -4.52
N LYS A 18 14.45 3.23 -4.87
CA LYS A 18 13.43 3.01 -5.89
C LYS A 18 12.21 2.31 -5.31
N ASN A 19 11.04 2.68 -5.80
CA ASN A 19 9.77 2.03 -5.44
C ASN A 19 9.52 0.75 -6.25
N VAL A 20 10.57 -0.04 -6.51
CA VAL A 20 10.48 -1.27 -7.30
C VAL A 20 10.68 -2.46 -6.37
N PHE A 21 9.61 -3.23 -6.18
CA PHE A 21 9.67 -4.48 -5.42
C PHE A 21 10.49 -5.52 -6.17
N ARG A 22 11.31 -6.25 -5.42
CA ARG A 22 12.16 -7.33 -5.92
C ARG A 22 11.35 -8.54 -6.31
N ASP A 23 10.38 -8.89 -5.48
CA ASP A 23 9.43 -9.96 -5.75
C ASP A 23 8.01 -9.47 -5.45
N LEU A 24 7.12 -9.64 -6.44
CA LEU A 24 5.70 -9.29 -6.30
C LEU A 24 4.91 -10.42 -5.62
N ASN A 25 5.43 -11.65 -5.61
CA ASN A 25 4.80 -12.80 -4.96
C ASN A 25 5.04 -12.81 -3.45
N ASP A 26 6.17 -12.25 -3.00
CA ASP A 26 6.53 -12.13 -1.58
C ASP A 26 6.07 -10.79 -0.98
N LEU A 27 5.02 -10.19 -1.56
CA LEU A 27 4.45 -8.96 -1.03
C LEU A 27 3.69 -9.26 0.27
N HIS A 28 4.14 -8.66 1.36
CA HIS A 28 3.48 -8.75 2.64
C HIS A 28 2.31 -7.78 2.72
N ILE A 29 1.09 -8.30 2.70
CA ILE A 29 -0.13 -7.52 2.87
C ILE A 29 -0.51 -7.53 4.34
N VAL A 30 -0.45 -6.36 4.99
CA VAL A 30 -0.76 -6.20 6.42
C VAL A 30 -2.27 -6.19 6.65
N GLY A 31 -3.00 -5.47 5.81
CA GLY A 31 -4.46 -5.39 5.90
C GLY A 31 -5.07 -4.19 5.19
N LEU A 32 -6.40 -4.15 5.19
CA LEU A 32 -7.21 -3.07 4.65
C LEU A 32 -7.96 -2.37 5.79
N PHE A 33 -7.82 -1.05 5.87
CA PHE A 33 -8.37 -0.25 6.96
C PHE A 33 -9.35 0.80 6.44
N PRO A 34 -10.42 1.11 7.19
CA PRO A 34 -11.41 2.12 6.83
C PRO A 34 -10.98 3.56 7.17
N ASP A 35 -9.92 3.73 7.95
CA ASP A 35 -9.41 5.02 8.44
C ASP A 35 -7.90 5.12 8.26
N TYR A 36 -7.41 6.34 8.03
CA TYR A 36 -5.98 6.60 7.84
C TYR A 36 -5.16 6.33 9.10
N ASP A 37 -5.67 6.72 10.27
CA ASP A 37 -4.98 6.54 11.55
C ASP A 37 -4.73 5.05 11.85
N ALA A 38 -5.74 4.20 11.62
CA ALA A 38 -5.62 2.75 11.78
C ALA A 38 -4.60 2.14 10.79
N ALA A 39 -4.59 2.62 9.54
CA ALA A 39 -3.60 2.20 8.54
C ALA A 39 -2.18 2.64 8.93
N TYR A 40 -2.04 3.86 9.47
CA TYR A 40 -0.76 4.41 9.89
C TYR A 40 -0.18 3.64 11.08
N ASP A 41 -1.00 3.28 12.07
CA ASP A 41 -0.57 2.49 13.22
C ASP A 41 -0.10 1.09 12.81
N ALA A 42 -0.84 0.43 11.91
CA ALA A 42 -0.45 -0.87 11.36
C ALA A 42 0.86 -0.79 10.55
N TRP A 43 0.96 0.21 9.67
CA TRP A 43 2.19 0.48 8.91
C TRP A 43 3.38 0.73 9.83
N LYS A 44 3.20 1.55 10.88
CA LYS A 44 4.26 1.91 11.81
C LYS A 44 4.75 0.70 12.59
N ALA A 45 3.84 -0.16 13.06
CA ALA A 45 4.20 -1.39 13.77
C ALA A 45 5.06 -2.32 12.89
N GLU A 46 4.65 -2.53 11.64
CA GLU A 46 5.38 -3.39 10.70
C GLU A 46 6.69 -2.77 10.23
N ALA A 47 6.72 -1.46 9.96
CA ALA A 47 7.92 -0.74 9.57
C ALA A 47 8.97 -0.71 10.71
N GLN A 48 8.54 -0.57 11.97
CA GLN A 48 9.44 -0.67 13.11
C GLN A 48 9.97 -2.09 13.31
N ARG A 49 9.17 -3.11 13.02
CA ARG A 49 9.57 -4.51 13.12
C ARG A 49 10.62 -4.91 12.09
N THR A 50 10.58 -4.30 10.90
CA THR A 50 11.53 -4.61 9.81
C THR A 50 12.66 -3.59 9.67
N VAL A 51 12.94 -2.79 10.71
CA VAL A 51 13.97 -1.73 10.67
C VAL A 51 15.37 -2.28 10.33
N ASP A 52 15.65 -3.53 10.72
CA ASP A 52 16.93 -4.18 10.46
C ASP A 52 17.12 -4.61 8.99
N ASN A 53 16.05 -4.69 8.21
CA ASN A 53 16.11 -5.02 6.79
C ASN A 53 16.01 -3.74 5.94
N ALA A 54 17.16 -3.27 5.46
CA ALA A 54 17.29 -2.04 4.67
C ALA A 54 16.44 -2.02 3.38
N HIS A 55 16.06 -3.19 2.86
CA HIS A 55 15.26 -3.31 1.64
C HIS A 55 13.77 -3.50 1.93
N MET A 56 13.38 -3.89 3.14
CA MET A 56 11.97 -4.02 3.49
C MET A 56 11.35 -2.65 3.72
N ARG A 57 10.35 -2.32 2.91
CA ARG A 57 9.61 -1.07 3.02
C ARG A 57 8.12 -1.34 2.96
N TYR A 58 7.39 -0.71 3.88
CA TYR A 58 5.93 -0.69 3.88
C TYR A 58 5.41 0.63 3.31
N PHE A 59 4.27 0.54 2.63
CA PHE A 59 3.58 1.63 1.98
C PHE A 59 2.09 1.60 2.35
N ILE A 60 1.46 2.77 2.34
CA ILE A 60 0.02 2.93 2.52
C ILE A 60 -0.55 3.42 1.18
N ALA A 61 -1.36 2.60 0.52
CA ALA A 61 -2.09 3.00 -0.69
C ALA A 61 -3.52 3.43 -0.34
N ASN A 62 -3.93 4.55 -0.94
CA ASN A 62 -5.28 5.07 -0.85
C ASN A 62 -6.11 4.54 -2.03
N ILE A 63 -7.00 3.59 -1.80
CA ILE A 63 -7.80 2.95 -2.86
C ILE A 63 -9.13 3.70 -3.03
N HIS A 64 -9.07 4.99 -3.36
CA HIS A 64 -10.27 5.84 -3.45
C HIS A 64 -10.99 5.78 -4.81
N GLN A 65 -10.42 5.12 -5.82
CA GLN A 65 -10.92 5.19 -7.20
C GLN A 65 -11.05 3.83 -7.90
N LEU A 66 -11.01 2.72 -7.16
CA LEU A 66 -11.02 1.39 -7.77
C LEU A 66 -12.45 0.81 -7.96
N ARG A 67 -13.50 1.54 -7.55
CA ARG A 67 -14.91 1.10 -7.64
C ARG A 67 -15.77 1.84 -8.65
N GLU A 68 -15.34 3.00 -9.14
CA GLU A 68 -15.97 3.56 -10.33
C GLU A 68 -15.35 2.90 -11.55
N GLY A 69 -15.99 1.81 -11.97
CA GLY A 69 -15.78 1.27 -13.31
C GLY A 69 -15.90 2.43 -14.28
N THR A 70 -14.84 2.62 -15.05
CA THR A 70 -14.74 3.39 -16.29
C THR A 70 -16.10 3.89 -16.77
N GLN A 71 -16.50 5.11 -16.38
CA GLN A 71 -17.38 5.87 -17.25
C GLN A 71 -16.51 6.18 -18.46
N ALA A 72 -16.65 5.32 -19.48
CA ALA A 72 -16.06 5.50 -20.78
C ALA A 72 -16.75 6.71 -21.43
N ASP A 73 -16.34 7.91 -21.04
CA ASP A 73 -16.41 9.05 -21.93
C ASP A 73 -15.17 8.97 -22.81
N THR A 74 -15.34 8.63 -24.09
CA THR A 74 -15.25 9.61 -25.19
C THR A 74 -15.37 8.88 -26.55
N ALA A 75 -16.22 9.44 -27.42
CA ALA A 75 -16.24 9.36 -28.89
C ALA A 75 -16.86 8.13 -29.61
N ALA A 76 -18.13 8.28 -30.00
CA ALA A 76 -18.58 8.14 -31.40
C ALA A 76 -19.91 8.89 -31.61
#